data_AF-A0A143H9M3-F1
#
_entry.id   AF-A0A143H9M3-F1
#
_cell.length_a   1.000
_cell.length_b   1.000
_cell.length_c   1.000
_cell.angle_alpha   90.00
_cell.angle_beta   90.00
_cell.angle_gamma   90.00
#
_symmetry.space_group_name_H-M   'P 1'
#
loop_
_entity.id
_entity.type
_entity.pdbx_description
1 polymer ?
#
loop_
_entity_poly.entity_id
_entity_poly.type
_entity_poly.pdbx_seq_one_letter_code
_entity_poly.pdbx_strand_id
1 'polypeptide(L)'
;MDLLQQLLQVSAQLFKHLSELPPDKERDDYLQITERLLDERGSIIEELQQLEVNPLPGHPFEKQLRELDERIRKRLKAQKDELSTDIKNLHLSKKSERSYVDPYVSVRVMDGSYFDGKK
;
A
#
# COMPACT_ATOMS: atom_id res chain seq x y z
N MET A 1 -12.87 14.75 -26.71
CA MET A 1 -12.58 13.30 -26.64
C MET A 1 -13.72 12.65 -25.87
N ASP A 2 -14.12 11.43 -26.21
CA ASP A 2 -15.19 10.71 -25.47
C ASP A 2 -14.76 10.42 -24.02
N LEU A 3 -15.62 10.69 -23.04
CA LEU A 3 -15.33 10.50 -21.61
C LEU A 3 -15.13 9.02 -21.27
N LEU A 4 -15.88 8.11 -21.91
CA LEU A 4 -15.72 6.68 -21.67
C LEU A 4 -14.41 6.15 -22.24
N GLN A 5 -13.99 6.67 -23.40
CA GLN A 5 -12.67 6.38 -23.96
C GLN A 5 -11.54 6.88 -23.05
N GLN A 6 -11.66 8.09 -22.50
CA GLN A 6 -10.68 8.64 -21.56
C GLN A 6 -10.62 7.79 -20.29
N LEU A 7 -11.78 7.45 -19.71
CA LEU A 7 -11.87 6.58 -18.54
C LEU A 7 -11.18 5.23 -18.80
N LEU A 8 -11.38 4.67 -19.99
CA LEU A 8 -10.76 3.40 -20.38
C LEU A 8 -9.23 3.52 -20.47
N GLN A 9 -8.73 4.59 -21.09
CA GLN A 9 -7.30 4.83 -21.23
C GLN A 9 -6.62 4.99 -19.87
N VAL A 10 -7.16 5.85 -18.99
CA VAL A 10 -6.60 6.08 -17.65
C VAL A 10 -6.69 4.81 -16.81
N SER A 11 -7.81 4.08 -16.88
CA SER A 11 -7.95 2.80 -16.16
C SER A 11 -6.94 1.75 -16.64
N ALA A 12 -6.65 1.70 -17.94
CA ALA A 12 -5.64 0.79 -18.48
C ALA A 12 -4.22 1.19 -18.05
N GLN A 13 -3.90 2.49 -18.02
CA GLN A 13 -2.61 3.00 -17.54
C GLN A 13 -2.41 2.69 -16.05
N LEU A 14 -3.42 2.99 -15.22
CA LEU A 14 -3.40 2.66 -13.80
C LEU A 14 -3.25 1.15 -13.59
N PHE A 15 -4.01 0.35 -14.31
CA PHE A 15 -3.89 -1.11 -14.21
C PHE A 15 -2.46 -1.57 -14.57
N LYS A 16 -1.87 -1.04 -15.64
CA LYS A 16 -0.50 -1.35 -16.03
C LYS A 16 0.49 -0.96 -14.94
N HIS A 17 0.42 0.26 -14.42
CA HIS A 17 1.27 0.77 -13.33
C HIS A 17 1.19 -0.12 -12.08
N LEU A 18 0.00 -0.58 -11.73
CA LEU A 18 -0.24 -1.50 -10.61
C LEU A 18 0.22 -2.95 -10.86
N SER A 19 0.78 -3.29 -12.02
CA SER A 19 1.21 -4.67 -12.33
C SER A 19 2.52 -5.04 -11.66
N GLU A 20 3.39 -4.07 -11.42
CA GLU A 20 4.75 -4.28 -10.94
C GLU A 20 4.95 -3.44 -9.67
N LEU A 21 5.48 -4.07 -8.63
CA LEU A 21 5.87 -3.37 -7.39
C LEU A 21 7.20 -2.65 -7.65
N PRO A 22 7.34 -1.38 -7.26
CA PRO A 22 8.58 -0.65 -7.43
C PRO A 22 9.65 -1.15 -6.46
N PRO A 23 10.94 -1.01 -6.79
CA PRO A 23 12.00 -1.14 -5.81
C PRO A 23 11.90 -0.02 -4.76
N ASP A 24 12.43 -0.22 -3.55
CA ASP A 24 12.33 0.74 -2.43
C ASP A 24 12.73 2.17 -2.77
N LYS A 25 13.72 2.34 -3.66
CA LYS A 25 14.23 3.65 -4.09
C LYS A 25 13.25 4.44 -4.96
N GLU A 26 12.27 3.77 -5.56
CA GLU A 26 11.29 4.36 -6.49
C GLU A 26 9.87 4.35 -5.89
N ARG A 27 9.71 3.96 -4.62
CA ARG A 27 8.40 3.86 -3.96
C ARG A 27 7.66 5.20 -3.92
N ASP A 28 8.34 6.30 -3.64
CA ASP A 28 7.70 7.63 -3.56
C ASP A 28 7.16 8.06 -4.93
N ASP A 29 7.97 7.95 -5.98
CA ASP A 29 7.57 8.25 -7.35
C ASP A 29 6.42 7.35 -7.82
N TYR A 30 6.47 6.07 -7.46
CA TYR A 30 5.40 5.11 -7.75
C TYR A 30 4.07 5.50 -7.10
N LEU A 31 4.09 5.95 -5.85
CA LEU A 31 2.91 6.41 -5.14
C LEU A 31 2.35 7.70 -5.76
N GLN A 32 3.21 8.67 -6.09
CA GLN A 32 2.78 9.91 -6.76
C GLN A 32 2.12 9.63 -8.11
N ILE A 33 2.67 8.70 -8.90
CA ILE A 33 2.05 8.28 -10.17
C ILE A 33 0.71 7.60 -9.92
N THR A 34 0.61 6.76 -8.90
CA THR A 34 -0.63 6.07 -8.53
C THR A 34 -1.72 7.06 -8.12
N GLU A 35 -1.39 8.04 -7.27
CA GLU A 35 -2.31 9.11 -6.83
C GLU A 35 -2.78 9.93 -8.02
N ARG A 36 -1.86 10.41 -8.86
CA ARG A 36 -2.21 11.19 -10.06
C ARG A 36 -3.17 10.44 -10.99
N LEU A 37 -2.92 9.15 -11.23
CA LEU A 37 -3.79 8.34 -12.09
C LEU A 37 -5.16 8.05 -11.45
N LEU A 38 -5.22 7.95 -10.11
CA LEU A 38 -6.49 7.81 -9.38
C LEU A 38 -7.29 9.11 -9.42
N ASP A 39 -6.66 10.27 -9.26
CA ASP A 39 -7.29 11.58 -9.31
C ASP A 39 -7.83 11.90 -10.70
N GLU A 40 -7.02 11.64 -11.75
CA GLU A 40 -7.45 11.79 -13.14
C GLU A 40 -8.66 10.90 -13.44
N ARG A 41 -8.61 9.64 -13.01
CA ARG A 41 -9.74 8.71 -13.15
C ARG A 41 -10.97 9.19 -12.37
N GLY A 42 -10.79 9.68 -11.15
CA GLY A 42 -11.86 10.19 -10.30
C GLY A 42 -12.58 11.36 -10.94
N SER A 43 -11.82 12.33 -11.45
CA SER A 43 -12.35 13.52 -12.15
C SER A 43 -13.22 13.14 -13.34
N ILE A 44 -12.78 12.17 -14.17
CA ILE A 44 -13.58 11.69 -15.31
C ILE A 44 -14.87 10.99 -14.85
N ILE A 45 -14.82 10.23 -13.75
CA ILE A 45 -16.02 9.58 -13.19
C ILE A 45 -16.99 10.63 -12.65
N GLU A 46 -16.51 11.67 -11.99
CA GLU A 46 -17.33 12.78 -11.50
C GLU A 46 -18.03 13.49 -12.67
N GLU A 47 -17.31 13.79 -13.74
CA GLU A 47 -17.89 14.36 -14.97
C GLU A 47 -18.98 13.45 -15.56
N LEU A 48 -18.74 12.14 -15.63
CA LEU A 48 -19.73 11.17 -16.10
C LEU A 48 -20.98 11.11 -15.19
N GLN A 49 -20.83 11.34 -13.90
CA GLN A 49 -21.95 11.36 -12.94
C GLN A 49 -22.80 12.63 -13.04
N GLN A 50 -22.26 13.73 -13.58
CA GLN A 50 -23.02 14.97 -13.83
C GLN A 50 -23.93 14.88 -15.05
N LEU A 51 -23.77 13.86 -15.89
CA LEU A 51 -24.62 13.66 -17.05
C LEU A 51 -26.02 13.20 -16.62
N GLU A 52 -27.06 13.77 -17.23
CA GLU A 52 -28.46 13.38 -16.95
C GLU A 52 -28.73 11.90 -17.24
N VAL A 53 -28.01 11.33 -18.20
CA VAL A 53 -28.11 9.92 -18.59
C VAL A 53 -26.72 9.30 -18.52
N ASN A 54 -26.62 8.17 -17.80
CA ASN A 54 -25.38 7.40 -17.74
C ASN A 54 -25.06 6.83 -19.13
N PRO A 55 -23.91 7.18 -19.74
CA PRO A 55 -23.56 6.73 -21.08
C PRO A 55 -22.97 5.31 -21.10
N LEU A 56 -22.69 4.71 -19.93
CA LEU A 56 -22.03 3.41 -19.82
C LEU A 56 -22.89 2.21 -20.28
N PRO A 57 -24.17 2.08 -19.90
CA PRO A 57 -24.98 0.90 -20.27
C PRO A 57 -25.12 0.76 -21.79
N GLY A 58 -24.75 -0.40 -22.33
CA GLY A 58 -24.81 -0.68 -23.76
C GLY A 58 -23.63 -0.11 -24.57
N HIS A 59 -22.69 0.59 -23.92
CA HIS A 59 -21.49 1.07 -24.58
C HIS A 59 -20.52 -0.10 -24.91
N PRO A 60 -19.81 -0.09 -26.05
CA PRO A 60 -18.84 -1.13 -26.40
C PRO A 60 -17.77 -1.39 -25.33
N PHE A 61 -17.44 -0.37 -24.53
CA PHE A 61 -16.44 -0.47 -23.47
C PHE A 61 -16.99 -0.90 -22.10
N GLU A 62 -18.29 -1.10 -21.95
CA GLU A 62 -18.92 -1.38 -20.66
C GLU A 62 -18.27 -2.58 -19.95
N LYS A 63 -18.20 -3.71 -20.64
CA LYS A 63 -17.62 -4.95 -20.10
C LYS A 63 -16.16 -4.74 -19.69
N GLN A 64 -15.38 -4.10 -20.56
CA GLN A 64 -13.95 -3.88 -20.34
C GLN A 64 -13.70 -2.93 -19.16
N LEU A 65 -14.49 -1.86 -19.02
CA LEU A 65 -14.41 -0.93 -17.90
C LEU A 65 -14.75 -1.60 -16.57
N ARG A 66 -15.81 -2.43 -16.53
CA ARG A 66 -16.17 -3.19 -15.33
C ARG A 66 -15.08 -4.18 -14.93
N GLU A 67 -14.54 -4.94 -15.89
CA GLU A 67 -13.44 -5.87 -15.63
C GLU A 67 -12.17 -5.17 -15.15
N LEU A 68 -11.81 -4.03 -15.74
CA LEU A 68 -10.66 -3.23 -15.31
C LEU A 68 -10.84 -2.69 -13.90
N ASP A 69 -12.02 -2.14 -13.58
CA ASP A 69 -12.31 -1.61 -12.24
C ASP A 69 -12.17 -2.70 -11.16
N GLU A 70 -12.73 -3.89 -11.38
CA GLU A 70 -12.58 -5.01 -10.44
C GLU A 70 -11.11 -5.41 -10.26
N ARG A 71 -10.35 -5.49 -11.35
CA ARG A 71 -8.95 -5.89 -11.31
C ARG A 71 -8.07 -4.83 -10.63
N ILE A 72 -8.32 -3.55 -10.88
CA ILE A 72 -7.64 -2.43 -10.21
C ILE A 72 -7.90 -2.49 -8.70
N ARG A 73 -9.16 -2.66 -8.28
CA ARG A 73 -9.52 -2.78 -6.84
C ARG A 73 -8.80 -3.94 -6.17
N LYS A 74 -8.72 -5.10 -6.83
CA LYS A 74 -8.00 -6.27 -6.31
C LYS A 74 -6.50 -5.98 -6.13
N ARG A 75 -5.87 -5.30 -7.08
CA ARG A 75 -4.43 -4.95 -7.00
C ARG A 75 -4.14 -3.92 -5.93
N LEU A 76 -4.92 -2.85 -5.86
CA LEU A 76 -4.78 -1.84 -4.80
C LEU A 76 -4.94 -2.47 -3.40
N LYS A 77 -5.89 -3.39 -3.24
CA LYS A 77 -6.07 -4.12 -1.99
C LYS A 77 -4.84 -4.99 -1.67
N ALA A 78 -4.35 -5.76 -2.64
CA ALA A 78 -3.17 -6.61 -2.45
C ALA A 78 -1.94 -5.81 -2.03
N GLN A 79 -1.66 -4.68 -2.71
CA GLN A 79 -0.54 -3.79 -2.35
C GLN A 79 -0.70 -3.20 -0.95
N LYS A 80 -1.91 -2.78 -0.57
CA LYS A 80 -2.19 -2.29 0.78
C LYS A 80 -1.96 -3.36 1.85
N ASP A 81 -2.37 -4.59 1.58
CA ASP A 81 -2.20 -5.72 2.50
C ASP A 81 -0.71 -6.09 2.66
N GLU A 82 0.07 -6.01 1.58
CA GLU A 82 1.53 -6.18 1.57
C GLU A 82 2.23 -5.10 2.39
N LEU A 83 1.95 -3.82 2.14
CA LEU A 83 2.46 -2.69 2.93
C LEU A 83 2.13 -2.82 4.42
N SER A 84 0.90 -3.25 4.75
CA SER A 84 0.48 -3.48 6.13
C SER A 84 1.24 -4.64 6.79
N THR A 85 1.61 -5.65 6.01
CA THR A 85 2.39 -6.80 6.46
C THR A 85 3.85 -6.40 6.70
N ASP A 86 4.44 -5.61 5.80
CA ASP A 86 5.79 -5.07 5.95
C ASP A 86 5.93 -4.25 7.23
N ILE A 87 4.97 -3.37 7.53
CA ILE A 87 4.96 -2.58 8.77
C ILE A 87 4.97 -3.50 10.00
N LYS A 88 4.13 -4.54 10.02
CA LYS A 88 4.09 -5.52 11.13
C LYS A 88 5.43 -6.25 11.27
N ASN A 89 6.03 -6.68 10.16
CA ASN A 89 7.31 -7.37 10.15
C ASN A 89 8.46 -6.48 10.66
N LEU A 90 8.48 -5.19 10.29
CA LEU A 90 9.43 -4.21 10.82
C LEU A 90 9.31 -4.04 12.34
N HIS A 91 8.07 -3.99 12.86
CA HIS A 91 7.85 -3.91 14.31
C HIS A 91 8.30 -5.19 15.04
N LEU A 92 8.06 -6.37 14.46
CA LEU A 92 8.52 -7.64 15.00
C LEU A 92 10.05 -7.75 14.98
N SER A 93 10.70 -7.36 13.87
CA SER A 93 12.16 -7.35 13.73
C SER A 93 12.83 -6.43 14.77
N LYS A 94 12.31 -5.21 14.96
CA LYS A 94 12.79 -4.28 16.00
C LYS A 94 12.62 -4.85 17.42
N LYS A 95 11.59 -5.68 17.66
CA LYS A 95 11.36 -6.34 18.95
C LYS A 95 12.30 -7.54 19.15
N SER A 96 12.57 -8.32 18.12
CA SER A 96 13.53 -9.43 18.18
C SER A 96 14.98 -8.93 18.33
N GLU A 97 15.37 -7.85 17.64
CA GLU A 97 16.68 -7.23 17.82
C GLU A 97 16.89 -6.78 19.26
N ARG A 98 15.90 -6.12 19.89
CA ARG A 98 15.98 -5.72 21.31
C ARG A 98 16.03 -6.90 22.29
N SER A 99 15.39 -8.02 21.97
CA SER A 99 15.39 -9.21 22.82
C SER A 99 16.68 -10.02 22.73
N TYR A 100 17.49 -9.80 21.68
CA TYR A 100 18.76 -10.49 21.45
C TYR A 100 19.98 -9.74 22.02
N VAL A 101 19.80 -8.52 22.56
CA VAL A 101 20.92 -7.68 23.03
C VAL A 101 21.44 -8.07 24.40
N ASP A 102 20.75 -8.90 25.20
CA ASP A 102 21.36 -9.28 26.49
C ASP A 102 20.90 -10.64 27.06
N PRO A 103 21.65 -11.72 26.76
CA PRO A 103 21.51 -13.02 27.42
C PRO A 103 21.92 -13.00 28.91
N TYR A 104 22.48 -11.90 29.42
CA TYR A 104 23.07 -11.78 30.75
C TYR A 104 22.49 -10.64 31.61
N VAL A 105 21.39 -9.97 31.19
CA VAL A 105 20.68 -8.99 32.06
C VAL A 105 20.32 -9.64 33.40
N SER A 106 19.99 -10.94 33.40
CA SER A 106 19.64 -11.68 34.62
C SER A 106 20.80 -11.93 35.59
N VAL A 107 22.06 -11.69 35.18
CA VAL A 107 23.26 -11.94 36.00
C VAL A 107 23.79 -10.66 36.66
N ARG A 108 23.20 -9.50 36.37
CA ARG A 108 23.64 -8.18 36.88
C ARG A 108 23.07 -7.78 38.24
N VAL A 109 22.70 -8.75 39.08
CA VAL A 109 22.37 -8.52 40.50
C VAL A 109 23.25 -9.38 41.39
N MET A 110 24.58 -9.25 41.22
CA MET A 110 25.54 -9.63 42.24
C MET A 110 25.66 -8.45 43.20
N ASP A 111 24.84 -8.46 44.25
CA ASP A 111 24.95 -7.55 45.38
C ASP A 111 26.25 -7.88 46.13
N GLY A 112 27.33 -7.23 45.71
CA GLY A 112 28.67 -7.36 46.28
C GLY A 112 28.76 -6.66 47.63
N SER A 113 28.14 -7.22 48.65
CA SER A 113 28.33 -6.79 50.03
C SER A 113 29.34 -7.71 50.72
N TYR A 114 30.62 -7.29 50.75
CA TYR A 114 31.64 -7.90 51.60
C TYR A 114 31.32 -7.59 53.07
N PHE A 115 31.03 -8.65 53.84
CA PHE A 115 30.82 -8.58 55.28
C PHE A 115 32.19 -8.63 55.98
N ASP A 116 32.73 -7.49 56.42
CA ASP A 116 33.80 -7.46 57.43
C ASP A 116 33.16 -7.09 58.78
N GLY A 117 33.15 -8.07 59.70
CA GLY A 117 32.56 -7.96 61.01
C GLY A 117 33.36 -8.80 62.00
N LYS A 118 34.49 -8.24 62.44
CA LYS A 118 35.35 -8.77 63.50
C LYS A 118 34.59 -9.02 64.81
N LYS A 119 34.88 -10.16 65.44
CA LYS A 119 34.93 -10.34 66.89
C LYS A 119 36.13 -11.21 67.24
#